data_AF-D9XTW9-F1
#
_entry.id   AF-D9XTW9-F1
#
_cell.length_a   1.000
_cell.length_b   1.000
_cell.length_c   1.000
_cell.angle_alpha   90.00
_cell.angle_beta   90.00
_cell.angle_gamma   90.00
#
_symmetry.space_group_name_H-M   'P 1'
#
loop_
_entity.id
_entity.type
_entity.pdbx_description
1 polymer ?
#
loop_
_entity_poly.entity_id
_entity_poly.type
_entity_poly.pdbx_seq_one_letter_code
_entity_poly.pdbx_strand_id
1 'polypeptide(L)'
;MRSAGRRLRRRGQQPAALARLRGVDPKTTRRVLDAAGARQLPEQLDVLPDPPAEQQPEPDHPEITLDLPGLLADHWQASVRLQTAHASLQYASVRARQTSADADTALAAFPQALPLTPVPALPGDPLAQAAGRIRDDCEQLSRVAYETFHGRSAQPLSGSDLQLIICWRSLGTMLTGRLLLQAATEAPTEAGTLLRSCADRLRSAARVWRDVQERWDRVVDVDDPRIRPRLPRPSYDMVRRGQVSRMPQATGLHPAVEIARASVLRAGRLLFGGDWDPDSGGGPPRTRPAADILADSGGVAELAQTVYSLTVVDWRIAVSAPRAVTAIEHRLLTDVPEHCPAGHPYRFYPLHDHQLERLRTSFQQVCAAQQAVAQMLLVTAPAIGMDTSRAVLDAAAHRHITAQTWASVPAPSPAVRGPVVSPSATLGRGARV
;
A
#
# COMPACT_ATOMS: atom_id res chain seq x y z
N MET A 1 2.43 -53.52 -59.20
CA MET A 1 1.03 -53.09 -58.92
C MET A 1 1.03 -52.37 -57.58
N ARG A 2 0.95 -51.02 -57.59
CA ARG A 2 -0.24 -50.20 -57.23
C ARG A 2 -0.74 -50.49 -55.80
N SER A 3 -0.94 -49.57 -54.85
CA SER A 3 -0.85 -48.10 -54.78
C SER A 3 -1.27 -47.66 -53.37
N ALA A 4 -0.45 -46.79 -52.75
CA ALA A 4 -0.81 -45.56 -52.04
C ALA A 4 -2.08 -45.48 -51.15
N GLY A 5 -1.88 -45.10 -49.87
CA GLY A 5 -2.90 -44.60 -48.96
C GLY A 5 -2.29 -43.69 -47.89
N ARG A 6 -2.06 -42.41 -48.24
CA ARG A 6 -1.68 -41.33 -47.31
C ARG A 6 -2.85 -41.04 -46.35
N ARG A 7 -2.59 -40.87 -45.06
CA ARG A 7 -3.41 -40.00 -44.19
C ARG A 7 -2.53 -39.03 -43.42
N LEU A 8 -2.99 -37.79 -43.45
CA LEU A 8 -2.33 -36.56 -43.04
C LEU A 8 -1.81 -36.60 -41.60
N ARG A 9 -0.51 -36.33 -41.46
CA ARG A 9 0.02 -35.66 -40.26
C ARG A 9 -0.60 -34.26 -40.18
N ARG A 10 -1.56 -34.05 -39.26
CA ARG A 10 -1.92 -32.70 -38.83
C ARG A 10 -0.69 -32.07 -38.16
N ARG A 11 -0.15 -31.03 -38.81
CA ARG A 11 0.85 -30.10 -38.28
C ARG A 11 0.24 -29.37 -37.07
N GLY A 12 0.48 -29.89 -35.87
CA GLY A 12 0.54 -29.09 -34.65
C GLY A 12 1.99 -28.70 -34.42
N GLN A 13 2.29 -27.40 -34.42
CA GLN A 13 3.63 -26.89 -34.12
C GLN A 13 4.11 -27.46 -32.77
N GLN A 14 5.29 -28.10 -32.78
CA GLN A 14 5.80 -28.84 -31.64
C GLN A 14 6.30 -27.89 -30.54
N PRO A 15 5.97 -28.14 -29.25
CA PRO A 15 6.50 -27.40 -28.09
C PRO A 15 8.02 -27.30 -28.04
N ALA A 16 8.73 -28.24 -28.69
CA ALA A 16 10.18 -28.26 -28.80
C ALA A 16 10.75 -27.09 -29.63
N ALA A 17 10.01 -26.58 -30.62
CA ALA A 17 10.44 -25.42 -31.41
C ALA A 17 10.35 -24.12 -30.60
N LEU A 18 9.27 -23.99 -29.81
CA LEU A 18 9.03 -22.83 -28.94
C LEU A 18 10.01 -22.78 -27.76
N ALA A 19 10.35 -23.95 -27.21
CA ALA A 19 11.37 -24.12 -26.17
C ALA A 19 12.77 -23.69 -26.63
N ARG A 20 13.17 -24.07 -27.86
CA ARG A 20 14.46 -23.67 -28.45
C ARG A 20 14.55 -22.17 -28.72
N LEU A 21 13.45 -21.54 -29.15
CA LEU A 21 13.41 -20.11 -29.46
C LEU A 21 13.51 -19.21 -28.22
N ARG A 22 13.21 -19.76 -27.05
CA ARG A 22 13.17 -19.02 -25.77
C ARG A 22 14.23 -19.47 -24.76
N GLY A 23 15.04 -20.48 -25.11
CA GLY A 23 16.07 -21.02 -24.20
C GLY A 23 15.49 -21.62 -22.91
N VAL A 24 14.25 -22.14 -22.96
CA VAL A 24 13.55 -22.70 -21.80
C VAL A 24 13.32 -24.19 -22.00
N ASP A 25 13.38 -24.95 -20.90
CA ASP A 25 13.16 -26.40 -20.93
C ASP A 25 11.76 -26.74 -21.49
N PRO A 26 11.64 -27.69 -22.45
CA PRO A 26 10.37 -28.06 -23.06
C PRO A 26 9.30 -28.57 -22.10
N LYS A 27 9.66 -29.14 -20.93
CA LYS A 27 8.67 -29.54 -19.91
C LYS A 27 8.04 -28.32 -19.25
N THR A 28 8.78 -27.22 -19.10
CA THR A 28 8.27 -25.96 -18.54
C THR A 28 7.24 -25.34 -19.49
N THR A 29 7.52 -25.31 -20.78
CA THR A 29 6.56 -24.84 -21.80
C THR A 29 5.30 -25.72 -21.83
N ARG A 30 5.46 -27.04 -21.68
CA ARG A 30 4.31 -27.97 -21.63
C ARG A 30 3.45 -27.78 -20.38
N ARG A 31 4.05 -27.56 -19.20
CA ARG A 31 3.33 -27.28 -17.95
C ARG A 31 2.55 -25.97 -18.00
N VAL A 32 3.10 -24.94 -18.65
CA VAL A 32 2.41 -23.66 -18.84
C VAL A 32 1.20 -23.80 -19.77
N LEU A 33 1.33 -24.59 -20.84
CA LEU A 33 0.21 -24.88 -21.75
C LEU A 33 -0.87 -25.75 -21.12
N ASP A 34 -0.48 -26.72 -20.29
CA ASP A 34 -1.42 -27.56 -19.53
C ASP A 34 -2.14 -26.75 -18.44
N ALA A 35 -1.46 -25.80 -17.79
CA ALA A 35 -2.05 -24.89 -16.81
C ALA A 35 -2.99 -23.83 -17.43
N ALA A 36 -2.84 -23.54 -18.72
CA ALA A 36 -3.70 -22.62 -19.46
C ALA A 36 -5.00 -23.26 -19.97
N GLY A 37 -5.25 -24.55 -19.68
CA GLY A 37 -6.52 -25.21 -20.00
C GLY A 37 -6.84 -25.33 -21.50
N ALA A 38 -5.84 -25.19 -22.38
CA ALA A 38 -6.02 -25.19 -23.83
C ALA A 38 -6.23 -26.61 -24.44
N ARG A 39 -7.06 -27.44 -23.78
CA ARG A 39 -7.57 -28.71 -24.30
C ARG A 39 -8.98 -28.94 -23.78
N GLN A 40 -9.99 -28.47 -24.52
CA GLN A 40 -11.34 -29.06 -24.71
C GLN A 40 -12.39 -27.96 -24.97
N LEU A 41 -13.00 -28.00 -26.16
CA LEU A 41 -14.33 -27.44 -26.44
C LEU A 41 -15.37 -28.56 -26.22
N PRO A 42 -16.61 -28.28 -25.77
CA PRO A 42 -17.57 -29.31 -25.39
C PRO A 42 -18.21 -30.00 -26.61
N GLU A 43 -18.27 -31.33 -26.57
CA GLU A 43 -19.24 -32.13 -27.34
C GLU A 43 -20.55 -32.19 -26.53
N GLN A 44 -21.64 -31.65 -27.07
CA GLN A 44 -23.04 -32.15 -27.01
C GLN A 44 -24.07 -31.01 -27.12
N LEU A 45 -24.82 -31.02 -28.23
CA LEU A 45 -26.22 -30.57 -28.33
C LEU A 45 -26.89 -31.33 -29.50
N ASP A 46 -28.11 -31.79 -29.25
CA ASP A 46 -28.82 -32.92 -29.87
C ASP A 46 -29.42 -32.74 -31.29
N VAL A 47 -29.53 -33.90 -31.97
CA VAL A 47 -30.56 -34.45 -32.89
C VAL A 47 -31.73 -33.59 -33.46
N LEU A 48 -31.70 -33.40 -34.81
CA LEU A 48 -32.72 -33.39 -35.94
C LEU A 48 -34.08 -32.62 -35.87
N PRO A 49 -34.75 -32.23 -37.01
CA PRO A 49 -34.57 -32.67 -38.42
C PRO A 49 -34.54 -31.58 -39.54
N ASP A 50 -34.20 -32.00 -40.77
CA ASP A 50 -34.12 -31.21 -42.03
C ASP A 50 -35.45 -30.62 -42.55
N PRO A 51 -35.37 -29.46 -43.23
CA PRO A 51 -36.17 -29.18 -44.43
C PRO A 51 -35.32 -28.71 -45.63
N PRO A 52 -35.89 -28.66 -46.85
CA PRO A 52 -35.13 -28.94 -48.07
C PRO A 52 -34.41 -27.74 -48.68
N ALA A 53 -33.49 -28.10 -49.56
CA ALA A 53 -32.63 -27.29 -50.42
C ALA A 53 -33.27 -26.03 -51.03
N GLU A 54 -32.66 -24.89 -50.76
CA GLU A 54 -32.54 -23.78 -51.73
C GLU A 54 -31.08 -23.29 -51.73
N GLN A 55 -30.45 -23.41 -52.89
CA GLN A 55 -29.11 -22.92 -53.17
C GLN A 55 -29.12 -21.38 -53.18
N GLN A 56 -28.38 -20.77 -52.26
CA GLN A 56 -27.96 -19.37 -52.35
C GLN A 56 -26.43 -19.28 -52.13
N PRO A 57 -25.74 -18.37 -52.83
CA PRO A 57 -24.30 -18.40 -52.97
C PRO A 57 -23.58 -17.98 -51.69
N GLU A 58 -22.53 -18.74 -51.38
CA GLU A 58 -21.54 -18.56 -50.30
C GLU A 58 -21.02 -17.11 -50.23
N PRO A 59 -21.18 -16.37 -49.12
CA PRO A 59 -20.30 -15.26 -48.82
C PRO A 59 -19.07 -15.81 -48.11
N ASP A 60 -17.88 -15.50 -48.65
CA ASP A 60 -16.59 -15.75 -48.01
C ASP A 60 -16.65 -15.35 -46.53
N HIS A 61 -16.70 -16.33 -45.63
CA HIS A 61 -16.48 -16.09 -44.21
C HIS A 61 -14.97 -15.88 -44.03
N PRO A 62 -14.48 -14.66 -43.72
CA PRO A 62 -13.08 -14.51 -43.36
C PRO A 62 -12.87 -15.29 -42.07
N GLU A 63 -12.00 -16.29 -42.13
CA GLU A 63 -11.50 -17.01 -40.96
C GLU A 63 -10.77 -15.99 -40.08
N ILE A 64 -11.49 -15.37 -39.12
CA ILE A 64 -10.92 -14.44 -38.14
C ILE A 64 -10.02 -15.28 -37.22
N THR A 65 -8.77 -15.44 -37.66
CA THR A 65 -7.72 -16.03 -36.85
C THR A 65 -7.30 -14.98 -35.83
N LEU A 66 -7.92 -15.01 -34.65
CA LEU A 66 -7.48 -14.22 -33.49
C LEU A 66 -6.08 -14.69 -33.09
N ASP A 67 -5.05 -13.93 -33.48
CA ASP A 67 -3.67 -14.11 -33.02
C ASP A 67 -3.55 -13.69 -31.55
N LEU A 68 -4.10 -14.52 -30.67
CA LEU A 68 -4.04 -14.36 -29.23
C LEU A 68 -2.59 -14.18 -28.72
N PRO A 69 -1.57 -14.90 -29.23
CA PRO A 69 -0.18 -14.63 -28.90
C PRO A 69 0.31 -13.23 -29.29
N GLY A 70 -0.03 -12.76 -30.49
CA GLY A 70 0.30 -11.41 -30.97
C GLY A 70 -0.36 -10.31 -30.14
N LEU A 71 -1.66 -10.44 -29.89
CA LEU A 71 -2.43 -9.51 -29.05
C LEU A 71 -1.93 -9.45 -27.60
N LEU A 72 -1.51 -10.59 -27.02
CA LEU A 72 -0.91 -10.63 -25.68
C LEU A 72 0.49 -9.99 -25.66
N ALA A 73 1.28 -10.18 -26.71
CA ALA A 73 2.59 -9.54 -26.84
C ALA A 73 2.45 -8.01 -27.01
N ASP A 74 1.47 -7.56 -27.79
CA ASP A 74 1.16 -6.15 -27.99
C ASP A 74 0.61 -5.51 -26.71
N HIS A 75 -0.28 -6.20 -25.98
CA HIS A 75 -0.77 -5.73 -24.69
C HIS A 75 0.34 -5.65 -23.63
N TRP A 76 1.24 -6.62 -23.61
CA TRP A 76 2.42 -6.61 -22.73
C TRP A 76 3.36 -5.46 -23.07
N GLN A 77 3.68 -5.26 -24.35
CA GLN A 77 4.51 -4.14 -24.79
C GLN A 77 3.85 -2.79 -24.53
N ALA A 78 2.54 -2.67 -24.73
CA ALA A 78 1.77 -1.48 -24.39
C ALA A 78 1.84 -1.20 -22.88
N SER A 79 1.69 -2.23 -22.04
CA SER A 79 1.79 -2.11 -20.58
C SER A 79 3.19 -1.67 -20.13
N VAL A 80 4.24 -2.27 -20.70
CA VAL A 80 5.63 -1.86 -20.42
C VAL A 80 5.91 -0.43 -20.87
N ARG A 81 5.42 -0.03 -22.06
CA ARG A 81 5.53 1.35 -22.56
C ARG A 81 4.77 2.34 -21.69
N LEU A 82 3.59 1.98 -21.20
CA LEU A 82 2.79 2.79 -20.29
C LEU A 82 3.48 2.96 -18.93
N GLN A 83 4.02 1.87 -18.36
CA GLN A 83 4.80 1.92 -17.12
C GLN A 83 6.06 2.77 -17.28
N THR A 84 6.76 2.62 -18.41
CA THR A 84 7.95 3.43 -18.73
C THR A 84 7.59 4.90 -18.91
N ALA A 85 6.53 5.21 -19.67
CA ALA A 85 6.04 6.57 -19.86
C ALA A 85 5.56 7.19 -18.53
N HIS A 86 4.92 6.41 -17.68
CA HIS A 86 4.50 6.84 -16.35
C HIS A 86 5.71 7.16 -15.46
N ALA A 87 6.73 6.29 -15.44
CA ALA A 87 7.97 6.55 -14.72
C ALA A 87 8.72 7.78 -15.29
N SER A 88 8.78 7.93 -16.62
CA SER A 88 9.37 9.09 -17.28
C SER A 88 8.60 10.38 -16.99
N LEU A 89 7.27 10.35 -16.95
CA LEU A 89 6.44 11.51 -16.58
C LEU A 89 6.61 11.88 -15.11
N GLN A 90 6.68 10.89 -14.20
CA GLN A 90 7.02 11.13 -12.80
C GLN A 90 8.39 11.81 -12.68
N TYR A 91 9.41 11.26 -13.35
CA TYR A 91 10.77 11.82 -13.36
C TYR A 91 10.82 13.23 -13.96
N ALA A 92 10.13 13.46 -15.09
CA ALA A 92 10.05 14.77 -15.73
C ALA A 92 9.32 15.80 -14.84
N SER A 93 8.28 15.39 -14.11
CA SER A 93 7.56 16.26 -13.19
C SER A 93 8.39 16.66 -11.97
N VAL A 94 9.26 15.77 -11.48
CA VAL A 94 10.24 16.07 -10.42
C VAL A 94 11.29 17.05 -10.92
N ARG A 95 11.87 16.78 -12.09
CA ARG A 95 12.94 17.61 -12.68
C ARG A 95 12.45 19.01 -13.07
N ALA A 96 11.26 19.12 -13.66
CA ALA A 96 10.69 20.41 -14.04
C ALA A 96 10.43 21.32 -12.81
N ARG A 97 10.08 20.73 -11.67
CA ARG A 97 9.84 21.47 -10.42
C ARG A 97 11.13 21.79 -9.67
N GLN A 98 12.16 20.94 -9.74
CA GLN A 98 13.51 21.28 -9.27
C GLN A 98 14.02 22.55 -9.96
N THR A 99 13.89 22.65 -11.28
CA THR A 99 14.25 23.86 -12.03
C THR A 99 13.38 25.08 -11.73
N SER A 100 12.15 24.90 -11.23
CA SER A 100 11.28 26.01 -10.83
C SER A 100 11.48 26.46 -9.38
N ALA A 101 11.99 25.58 -8.50
CA ALA A 101 12.33 25.92 -7.11
C ALA A 101 13.46 26.95 -7.03
N ASP A 102 14.41 26.91 -7.99
CA ASP A 102 15.47 27.92 -8.12
C ASP A 102 14.95 29.30 -8.57
N ALA A 103 13.71 29.38 -9.08
CA ALA A 103 13.11 30.59 -9.63
C ALA A 103 12.05 31.24 -8.74
N ASP A 104 11.44 30.52 -7.80
CA ASP A 104 10.41 31.03 -6.88
C ASP A 104 10.47 30.32 -5.52
N THR A 105 10.82 31.08 -4.47
CA THR A 105 10.97 30.61 -3.09
C THR A 105 9.67 30.06 -2.50
N ALA A 106 8.50 30.53 -2.95
CA ALA A 106 7.21 29.99 -2.51
C ALA A 106 6.90 28.64 -3.19
N LEU A 107 7.40 28.42 -4.42
CA LEU A 107 7.31 27.14 -5.12
C LEU A 107 8.31 26.11 -4.58
N ALA A 108 9.45 26.54 -4.02
CA ALA A 108 10.40 25.67 -3.33
C ALA A 108 9.78 24.91 -2.14
N ALA A 109 8.71 25.44 -1.54
CA ALA A 109 8.00 24.80 -0.43
C ALA A 109 7.05 23.65 -0.86
N PHE A 110 6.78 23.48 -2.16
CA PHE A 110 5.93 22.40 -2.66
C PHE A 110 6.68 21.05 -2.68
N PRO A 111 6.01 19.93 -2.34
CA PRO A 111 6.61 18.61 -2.45
C PRO A 111 7.10 18.33 -3.87
N GLN A 112 8.36 17.93 -4.01
CA GLN A 112 8.76 17.17 -5.19
C GLN A 112 7.99 15.85 -5.15
N ALA A 113 7.41 15.44 -6.28
CA ALA A 113 6.74 14.16 -6.40
C ALA A 113 7.79 13.04 -6.44
N LEU A 114 8.51 12.84 -5.33
CA LEU A 114 9.64 11.94 -5.26
C LEU A 114 9.21 10.52 -5.66
N PRO A 115 10.09 9.77 -6.34
CA PRO A 115 9.83 8.37 -6.65
C PRO A 115 9.64 7.60 -5.35
N LEU A 116 8.75 6.61 -5.33
CA LEU A 116 8.56 5.70 -4.19
C LEU A 116 9.69 4.65 -4.10
N THR A 117 10.89 4.98 -4.57
CA THR A 117 12.06 4.11 -4.43
C THR A 117 12.66 4.40 -3.05
N PRO A 118 12.61 3.44 -2.11
CA PRO A 118 13.14 3.66 -0.78
C PRO A 118 14.66 3.84 -0.86
N VAL A 119 15.16 4.88 -0.22
CA VAL A 119 16.60 5.05 0.01
C VAL A 119 16.90 4.49 1.40
N PRO A 120 17.63 3.38 1.54
CA PRO A 120 17.92 2.81 2.85
C PRO A 120 18.74 3.79 3.70
N ALA A 121 18.56 3.73 5.01
CA ALA A 121 19.44 4.43 5.94
C ALA A 121 20.63 3.52 6.26
N LEU A 122 21.83 3.84 5.77
CA LEU A 122 23.05 3.05 5.98
C LEU A 122 23.87 3.60 7.16
N PRO A 123 24.53 2.76 7.98
CA PRO A 123 25.26 3.22 9.17
C PRO A 123 26.33 4.29 8.89
N GLY A 124 26.96 4.24 7.72
CA GLY A 124 27.97 5.21 7.27
C GLY A 124 27.41 6.46 6.58
N ASP A 125 26.09 6.65 6.54
CA ASP A 125 25.50 7.86 5.95
C ASP A 125 25.91 9.11 6.75
N PRO A 126 26.27 10.24 6.08
CA PRO A 126 26.58 11.48 6.77
C PRO A 126 25.40 11.99 7.59
N LEU A 127 25.59 12.16 8.90
CA LEU A 127 24.53 12.62 9.82
C LEU A 127 24.04 14.03 9.48
N ALA A 128 24.92 14.90 8.98
CA ALA A 128 24.58 16.23 8.48
C ALA A 128 23.52 16.24 7.34
N GLN A 129 23.31 15.11 6.66
CA GLN A 129 22.27 14.98 5.63
C GLN A 129 20.96 14.37 6.15
N ALA A 130 20.93 13.90 7.41
CA ALA A 130 19.81 13.13 7.92
C ALA A 130 18.51 13.94 7.96
N ALA A 131 18.56 15.21 8.39
CA ALA A 131 17.39 16.09 8.41
C ALA A 131 16.78 16.28 7.00
N GLY A 132 17.63 16.54 6.00
CA GLY A 132 17.22 16.62 4.60
C GLY A 132 16.56 15.34 4.10
N ARG A 133 17.21 14.19 4.32
CA ARG A 133 16.68 12.88 3.90
C ARG A 133 15.38 12.50 4.62
N ILE A 134 15.22 12.88 5.89
CA ILE A 134 13.95 12.70 6.62
C ILE A 134 12.83 13.50 5.97
N ARG A 135 13.09 14.74 5.53
CA ARG A 135 12.09 15.54 4.81
C ARG A 135 11.69 14.86 3.49
N ASP A 136 12.65 14.32 2.74
CA ASP A 136 12.38 13.56 1.52
C ASP A 136 11.50 12.32 1.81
N ASP A 137 11.82 11.55 2.85
CA ASP A 137 11.01 10.41 3.29
C ASP A 137 9.57 10.84 3.63
N CYS A 138 9.40 12.00 4.28
CA CYS A 138 8.09 12.54 4.63
C CYS A 138 7.25 12.87 3.40
N GLU A 139 7.87 13.36 2.32
CA GLU A 139 7.17 13.61 1.06
C GLU A 139 6.78 12.32 0.35
N GLN A 140 7.68 11.32 0.33
CA GLN A 140 7.38 10.01 -0.23
C GLN A 140 6.23 9.32 0.54
N LEU A 141 6.26 9.34 1.87
CA LEU A 141 5.19 8.80 2.71
C LEU A 141 3.88 9.60 2.58
N SER A 142 3.95 10.93 2.42
CA SER A 142 2.77 11.76 2.14
C SER A 142 2.10 11.35 0.82
N ARG A 143 2.92 11.04 -0.20
CA ARG A 143 2.43 10.52 -1.47
C ARG A 143 1.77 9.15 -1.31
N VAL A 144 2.35 8.22 -0.54
CA VAL A 144 1.73 6.92 -0.24
C VAL A 144 0.38 7.11 0.45
N ALA A 145 0.30 8.00 1.45
CA ALA A 145 -0.94 8.28 2.16
C ALA A 145 -2.01 8.84 1.20
N TYR A 146 -1.63 9.72 0.28
CA TYR A 146 -2.51 10.24 -0.76
C TYR A 146 -3.00 9.15 -1.72
N GLU A 147 -2.09 8.32 -2.26
CA GLU A 147 -2.43 7.20 -3.16
C GLU A 147 -3.34 6.19 -2.46
N THR A 148 -3.10 5.91 -1.18
CA THR A 148 -3.94 5.04 -0.33
C THR A 148 -5.33 5.63 -0.12
N PHE A 149 -5.41 6.92 0.24
CA PHE A 149 -6.67 7.60 0.50
C PHE A 149 -7.58 7.63 -0.73
N HIS A 150 -7.00 7.79 -1.92
CA HIS A 150 -7.75 7.83 -3.18
C HIS A 150 -7.88 6.47 -3.89
N GLY A 151 -7.39 5.37 -3.31
CA GLY A 151 -7.44 4.05 -3.93
C GLY A 151 -6.66 3.96 -5.25
N ARG A 152 -5.59 4.75 -5.39
CA ARG A 152 -4.75 4.85 -6.59
C ARG A 152 -3.42 4.12 -6.48
N SER A 153 -3.16 3.45 -5.35
CA SER A 153 -1.89 2.73 -5.17
C SER A 153 -1.79 1.56 -6.14
N ALA A 154 -0.67 1.48 -6.87
CA ALA A 154 -0.34 0.33 -7.71
C ALA A 154 -0.09 -0.94 -6.87
N GLN A 155 0.34 -0.76 -5.61
CA GLN A 155 0.53 -1.83 -4.64
C GLN A 155 -0.25 -1.47 -3.36
N PRO A 156 -1.43 -2.08 -3.09
CA PRO A 156 -2.17 -1.77 -1.87
C PRO A 156 -1.39 -2.24 -0.64
N LEU A 157 -1.48 -1.48 0.46
CA LEU A 157 -0.85 -1.83 1.74
C LEU A 157 -1.45 -3.13 2.29
N SER A 158 -0.61 -4.09 2.70
CA SER A 158 -1.04 -5.24 3.50
C SER A 158 -1.33 -4.89 4.95
N GLY A 159 -2.05 -5.77 5.65
CA GLY A 159 -2.22 -5.67 7.09
C GLY A 159 -0.88 -5.75 7.81
N SER A 160 0.06 -6.56 7.31
CA SER A 160 1.45 -6.58 7.78
C SER A 160 2.17 -5.26 7.49
N ASP A 161 2.03 -4.67 6.30
CA ASP A 161 2.65 -3.37 6.00
C ASP A 161 2.11 -2.27 6.92
N LEU A 162 0.80 -2.24 7.18
CA LEU A 162 0.19 -1.31 8.14
C LEU A 162 0.74 -1.48 9.55
N GLN A 163 0.84 -2.72 10.04
CA GLN A 163 1.42 -3.01 11.36
C GLN A 163 2.87 -2.52 11.48
N LEU A 164 3.70 -2.76 10.46
CA LEU A 164 5.08 -2.27 10.46
C LEU A 164 5.14 -0.75 10.40
N ILE A 165 4.32 -0.11 9.56
CA ILE A 165 4.25 1.37 9.51
C ILE A 165 3.86 1.92 10.89
N ILE A 166 2.81 1.40 11.52
CA ILE A 166 2.36 1.82 12.87
C ILE A 166 3.49 1.68 13.89
N CYS A 167 4.20 0.55 13.89
CA CYS A 167 5.33 0.30 14.78
C CYS A 167 6.45 1.34 14.57
N TRP A 168 6.86 1.55 13.31
CA TRP A 168 7.89 2.53 12.97
C TRP A 168 7.45 3.95 13.33
N ARG A 169 6.19 4.32 13.09
CA ARG A 169 5.69 5.66 13.43
C ARG A 169 5.64 5.87 14.94
N SER A 170 5.23 4.88 15.74
CA SER A 170 5.30 4.95 17.21
C SER A 170 6.72 5.22 17.70
N LEU A 171 7.69 4.45 17.22
CA LEU A 171 9.12 4.63 17.56
C LEU A 171 9.64 5.99 17.10
N GLY A 172 9.33 6.38 15.86
CA GLY A 172 9.72 7.67 15.28
C GLY A 172 9.21 8.86 16.09
N THR A 173 7.93 8.90 16.45
CA THR A 173 7.34 9.97 17.26
C THR A 173 8.00 10.06 18.64
N MET A 174 8.37 8.92 19.25
CA MET A 174 9.11 8.92 20.51
C MET A 174 10.53 9.50 20.34
N LEU A 175 11.26 9.11 19.29
CA LEU A 175 12.63 9.56 19.04
C LEU A 175 12.68 11.06 18.71
N THR A 176 11.75 11.57 17.90
CA THR A 176 11.65 13.01 17.62
C THR A 176 11.36 13.82 18.88
N GLY A 177 10.51 13.32 19.78
CA GLY A 177 10.31 13.94 21.09
C GLY A 177 11.61 14.03 21.88
N ARG A 178 12.45 12.99 21.85
CA ARG A 178 13.78 13.01 22.50
C ARG A 178 14.75 13.98 21.82
N LEU A 179 14.74 14.09 20.50
CA LEU A 179 15.54 15.09 19.76
C LEU A 179 15.17 16.51 20.20
N LEU A 180 13.87 16.83 20.33
CA LEU A 180 13.43 18.15 20.82
C LEU A 180 13.84 18.41 22.28
N LEU A 181 13.88 17.37 23.13
CA LEU A 181 14.41 17.54 24.50
C LEU A 181 15.89 17.89 24.51
N GLN A 182 16.69 17.32 23.61
CA GLN A 182 18.11 17.70 23.47
C GLN A 182 18.23 19.11 22.90
N ALA A 183 17.45 19.46 21.88
CA ALA A 183 17.45 20.82 21.33
C ALA A 183 17.08 21.88 22.38
N ALA A 184 16.19 21.53 23.32
CA ALA A 184 15.76 22.42 24.38
C ALA A 184 16.87 22.78 25.39
N THR A 185 17.94 21.97 25.52
CA THR A 185 19.05 22.28 26.44
C THR A 185 19.98 23.35 25.90
N GLU A 186 20.01 23.55 24.58
CA GLU A 186 20.86 24.52 23.89
C GLU A 186 20.09 25.79 23.50
N ALA A 187 18.75 25.77 23.58
CA ALA A 187 17.90 26.89 23.25
C ALA A 187 17.79 27.92 24.40
N PRO A 188 17.51 29.21 24.11
CA PRO A 188 17.19 30.20 25.13
C PRO A 188 16.04 29.73 26.04
N THR A 189 16.02 30.14 27.31
CA THR A 189 15.11 29.60 28.35
C THR A 189 13.63 29.52 27.94
N GLU A 190 13.13 30.56 27.27
CA GLU A 190 11.75 30.60 26.77
C GLU A 190 11.51 29.57 25.65
N ALA A 191 12.33 29.61 24.60
CA ALA A 191 12.31 28.64 23.51
C ALA A 191 12.50 27.20 24.00
N GLY A 192 13.42 26.96 24.94
CA GLY A 192 13.65 25.66 25.56
C GLY A 192 12.44 25.15 26.36
N THR A 193 11.63 26.03 26.95
CA THR A 193 10.39 25.64 27.63
C THR A 193 9.31 25.22 26.64
N LEU A 194 9.20 25.93 25.52
CA LEU A 194 8.28 25.58 24.43
C LEU A 194 8.67 24.26 23.74
N LEU A 195 9.96 24.04 23.49
CA LEU A 195 10.48 22.79 22.92
C LEU A 195 10.25 21.58 23.84
N ARG A 196 10.43 21.74 25.16
CA ARG A 196 10.07 20.69 26.15
C ARG A 196 8.57 20.37 26.11
N SER A 197 7.73 21.39 26.00
CA SER A 197 6.28 21.22 25.87
C SER A 197 5.90 20.49 24.57
N CYS A 198 6.59 20.79 23.45
CA CYS A 198 6.45 20.03 22.20
C CYS A 198 6.83 18.55 22.39
N ALA A 199 7.97 18.29 23.05
CA ALA A 199 8.45 16.93 23.30
C ALA A 199 7.48 16.10 24.16
N ASP A 200 6.84 16.71 25.16
CA ASP A 200 5.84 16.02 25.98
C ASP A 200 4.56 15.68 25.19
N ARG A 201 4.16 16.54 24.24
CA ARG A 201 3.07 16.24 23.30
C ARG A 201 3.44 15.11 22.35
N LEU A 202 4.66 15.09 21.82
CA LEU A 202 5.17 13.97 21.01
C LEU A 202 5.21 12.66 21.80
N ARG A 203 5.62 12.70 23.08
CA ARG A 203 5.54 11.52 23.95
C ARG A 203 4.11 11.02 24.09
N SER A 204 3.14 11.92 24.22
CA SER A 204 1.72 11.57 24.29
C SER A 204 1.22 10.99 22.96
N ALA A 205 1.59 11.58 21.83
CA ALA A 205 1.27 11.08 20.49
C ALA A 205 1.87 9.69 20.21
N ALA A 206 3.11 9.44 20.68
CA ALA A 206 3.75 8.12 20.56
C ALA A 206 3.01 7.02 21.35
N ARG A 207 2.40 7.37 22.50
CA ARG A 207 1.51 6.46 23.25
C ARG A 207 0.25 6.16 22.46
N VAL A 208 -0.37 7.17 21.85
CA VAL A 208 -1.56 6.95 21.01
C VAL A 208 -1.24 6.03 19.82
N TRP A 209 -0.08 6.20 19.17
CA TRP A 209 0.38 5.25 18.15
C TRP A 209 0.57 3.82 18.69
N ARG A 210 1.09 3.67 19.92
CA ARG A 210 1.22 2.37 20.58
C ARG A 210 -0.14 1.74 20.88
N ASP A 211 -1.12 2.53 21.33
CA ASP A 211 -2.48 2.05 21.54
C ASP A 211 -3.11 1.57 20.23
N VAL A 212 -2.77 2.17 19.09
CA VAL A 212 -3.16 1.65 17.77
C VAL A 212 -2.45 0.34 17.50
N GLN A 213 -1.14 0.26 17.72
CA GLN A 213 -0.34 -0.97 17.54
C GLN A 213 -0.92 -2.15 18.32
N GLU A 214 -1.24 -1.96 19.61
CA GLU A 214 -1.82 -3.00 20.48
C GLU A 214 -3.15 -3.56 19.95
N ARG A 215 -3.96 -2.73 19.28
CA ARG A 215 -5.22 -3.19 18.64
C ARG A 215 -4.96 -4.11 17.44
N TRP A 216 -3.80 -4.00 16.81
CA TRP A 216 -3.38 -4.86 15.71
C TRP A 216 -2.68 -6.15 16.17
N ASP A 217 -2.29 -6.27 17.44
CA ASP A 217 -1.49 -7.39 17.92
C ASP A 217 -2.12 -8.74 17.58
N ARG A 218 -3.45 -8.89 17.67
CA ARG A 218 -4.10 -10.18 17.39
C ARG A 218 -4.77 -10.25 16.02
N VAL A 219 -4.31 -9.43 15.08
CA VAL A 219 -4.83 -9.37 13.71
C VAL A 219 -3.76 -9.88 12.75
N VAL A 220 -4.14 -10.80 11.87
CA VAL A 220 -3.27 -11.41 10.86
C VAL A 220 -3.88 -11.20 9.49
N ASP A 221 -3.06 -10.79 8.53
CA ASP A 221 -3.42 -10.76 7.12
C ASP A 221 -3.09 -12.12 6.48
N VAL A 222 -4.10 -12.80 5.91
CA VAL A 222 -3.93 -14.15 5.33
C VAL A 222 -3.06 -14.13 4.09
N ASP A 223 -3.13 -13.07 3.29
CA ASP A 223 -2.34 -12.94 2.07
C ASP A 223 -0.91 -12.47 2.36
N ASP A 224 -0.67 -12.01 3.58
CA ASP A 224 0.64 -11.54 4.02
C ASP A 224 0.85 -11.75 5.52
N PRO A 225 1.22 -12.98 5.94
CA PRO A 225 1.40 -13.30 7.34
C PRO A 225 2.81 -12.97 7.85
N ARG A 226 3.62 -12.12 7.18
CA ARG A 226 5.07 -11.96 7.51
C ARG A 226 5.36 -11.64 8.99
N ILE A 227 4.50 -10.87 9.65
CA ILE A 227 4.65 -10.55 11.08
C ILE A 227 4.19 -11.70 11.96
N ARG A 228 3.27 -12.55 11.46
CA ARG A 228 2.71 -13.70 12.17
C ARG A 228 2.37 -14.86 11.23
N PRO A 229 3.34 -15.74 10.89
CA PRO A 229 3.01 -17.06 10.38
C PRO A 229 3.54 -18.11 11.35
N ARG A 230 2.65 -18.59 12.22
CA ARG A 230 2.45 -20.04 12.24
C ARG A 230 1.00 -20.28 11.90
N LEU A 231 0.63 -19.92 10.66
CA LEU A 231 -0.48 -20.61 10.03
C LEU A 231 -0.20 -22.11 10.21
N PRO A 232 -1.17 -22.91 10.69
CA PRO A 232 -0.97 -24.34 10.81
C PRO A 232 -0.49 -24.85 9.45
N ARG A 233 0.58 -25.66 9.45
CA ARG A 233 1.01 -26.36 8.24
C ARG A 233 -0.25 -27.07 7.69
N PRO A 234 -0.48 -27.06 6.36
CA PRO A 234 -1.64 -27.73 5.78
C PRO A 234 -1.76 -29.14 6.37
N SER A 235 -2.94 -29.49 6.86
CA SER A 235 -3.13 -30.77 7.54
C SER A 235 -2.81 -31.92 6.59
N TYR A 236 -2.37 -33.04 7.14
CA TYR A 236 -2.07 -34.25 6.36
C TYR A 236 -3.23 -34.65 5.43
N ASP A 237 -4.48 -34.44 5.88
CA ASP A 237 -5.69 -34.70 5.10
C ASP A 237 -5.88 -33.75 3.91
N MET A 238 -5.51 -32.47 4.02
CA MET A 238 -5.57 -31.52 2.91
C MET A 238 -4.57 -31.89 1.80
N VAL A 239 -3.36 -32.31 2.19
CA VAL A 239 -2.32 -32.79 1.27
C VAL A 239 -2.78 -34.08 0.57
N ARG A 240 -3.41 -35.00 1.31
CA ARG A 240 -3.91 -36.27 0.77
C ARG A 240 -5.07 -36.08 -0.23
N ARG A 241 -5.87 -35.02 -0.09
CA ARG A 241 -6.97 -34.68 -1.01
C ARG A 241 -6.54 -33.88 -2.24
N GLY A 242 -5.24 -33.57 -2.40
CA GLY A 242 -4.75 -32.76 -3.51
C GLY A 242 -5.25 -31.31 -3.50
N GLN A 243 -5.74 -30.81 -2.36
CA GLN A 243 -6.19 -29.43 -2.23
C GLN A 243 -4.96 -28.51 -2.12
N VAL A 244 -4.66 -27.81 -3.21
CA VAL A 244 -3.58 -26.82 -3.26
C VAL A 244 -4.06 -25.54 -2.58
N SER A 245 -3.73 -25.36 -1.31
CA SER A 245 -3.80 -24.02 -0.71
C SER A 245 -2.60 -23.24 -1.25
N ARG A 246 -2.83 -22.19 -2.04
CA ARG A 246 -1.75 -21.27 -2.43
C ARG A 246 -1.13 -20.74 -1.15
N MET A 247 0.16 -21.03 -0.95
CA MET A 247 0.92 -20.30 0.06
C MET A 247 0.95 -18.82 -0.36
N PRO A 248 0.72 -17.88 0.57
CA PRO A 248 0.82 -16.46 0.25
C PRO A 248 2.22 -16.21 -0.33
N GLN A 249 2.23 -15.72 -1.57
CA GLN A 249 3.47 -15.31 -2.21
C GLN A 249 3.99 -14.13 -1.40
N ALA A 250 5.20 -14.24 -0.87
CA ALA A 250 5.88 -13.13 -0.22
C ALA A 250 6.13 -12.05 -1.28
N THR A 251 5.14 -11.21 -1.53
CA THR A 251 5.33 -9.91 -2.17
C THR A 251 6.28 -9.16 -1.23
N GLY A 252 7.35 -8.54 -1.77
CA GLY A 252 8.32 -7.79 -0.97
C GLY A 252 7.65 -6.74 -0.07
N LEU A 253 8.37 -6.22 0.93
CA LEU A 253 7.84 -5.15 1.79
C LEU A 253 7.35 -3.99 0.92
N HIS A 254 6.17 -3.46 1.25
CA HIS A 254 5.69 -2.27 0.54
C HIS A 254 6.72 -1.14 0.74
N PRO A 255 7.06 -0.35 -0.30
CA PRO A 255 8.07 0.69 -0.20
C PRO A 255 7.87 1.66 0.98
N ALA A 256 6.61 1.96 1.31
CA ALA A 256 6.25 2.77 2.47
C ALA A 256 6.78 2.24 3.82
N VAL A 257 6.88 0.91 3.99
CA VAL A 257 7.45 0.32 5.20
C VAL A 257 8.93 0.64 5.29
N GLU A 258 9.66 0.48 4.18
CA GLU A 258 11.10 0.78 4.11
C GLU A 258 11.37 2.27 4.31
N ILE A 259 10.55 3.14 3.71
CA ILE A 259 10.67 4.60 3.89
C ILE A 259 10.37 5.00 5.34
N ALA A 260 9.32 4.43 5.95
CA ALA A 260 9.00 4.65 7.36
C ALA A 260 10.16 4.22 8.25
N ARG A 261 10.72 3.03 8.03
CA ARG A 261 11.90 2.53 8.75
C ARG A 261 13.11 3.46 8.56
N ALA A 262 13.41 3.87 7.34
CA ALA A 262 14.55 4.72 7.03
C ALA A 262 14.47 6.08 7.77
N SER A 263 13.29 6.71 7.80
CA SER A 263 13.09 7.96 8.53
C SER A 263 13.35 7.83 10.03
N VAL A 264 12.93 6.69 10.63
CA VAL A 264 13.13 6.39 12.05
C VAL A 264 14.60 6.09 12.36
N LEU A 265 15.27 5.31 11.50
CA LEU A 265 16.70 5.03 11.63
C LEU A 265 17.51 6.33 11.57
N ARG A 266 17.19 7.24 10.65
CA ARG A 266 17.87 8.54 10.56
C ARG A 266 17.64 9.39 11.80
N ALA A 267 16.41 9.46 12.31
CA ALA A 267 16.11 10.19 13.55
C ALA A 267 16.84 9.59 14.77
N GLY A 268 16.88 8.27 14.90
CA GLY A 268 17.60 7.62 15.99
C GLY A 268 19.12 7.73 15.86
N ARG A 269 19.67 7.69 14.64
CA ARG A 269 21.10 7.91 14.41
C ARG A 269 21.54 9.35 14.65
N LEU A 270 20.67 10.33 14.36
CA LEU A 270 20.88 11.70 14.80
C LEU A 270 21.01 11.77 16.33
N LEU A 271 20.15 11.05 17.06
CA LEU A 271 20.11 11.06 18.53
C LEU A 271 21.26 10.26 19.19
N PHE A 272 21.64 9.13 18.61
CA PHE A 272 22.46 8.11 19.25
C PHE A 272 23.79 7.81 18.55
N GLY A 273 23.98 8.25 17.30
CA GLY A 273 25.17 7.97 16.48
C GLY A 273 24.86 7.11 15.26
N GLY A 274 25.76 7.14 14.25
CA GLY A 274 25.56 6.49 12.94
C GLY A 274 25.33 4.98 13.01
N ASP A 275 25.94 4.31 14.00
CA ASP A 275 25.81 2.86 14.17
C ASP A 275 24.53 2.42 14.90
N TRP A 276 23.67 3.37 15.27
CA TRP A 276 22.43 3.02 15.97
C TRP A 276 21.45 2.27 15.06
N ASP A 277 20.98 1.13 15.58
CA ASP A 277 19.90 0.33 15.02
C ASP A 277 19.02 -0.20 16.19
N PRO A 278 17.69 -0.01 16.16
CA PRO A 278 16.78 -0.49 17.20
C PRO A 278 16.71 -2.03 17.27
N ASP A 279 17.10 -2.74 16.21
CA ASP A 279 17.08 -4.20 16.14
C ASP A 279 18.38 -4.81 16.74
N SER A 280 19.41 -4.00 16.99
CA SER A 280 20.59 -4.46 17.73
C SER A 280 20.19 -4.75 19.18
N GLY A 281 20.39 -5.98 19.65
CA GLY A 281 20.02 -6.43 21.01
C GLY A 281 20.75 -5.75 22.18
N GLY A 282 21.42 -4.62 21.96
CA GLY A 282 22.00 -3.77 22.99
C GLY A 282 20.96 -2.79 23.56
N GLY A 283 21.14 -2.41 24.83
CA GLY A 283 20.34 -1.32 25.42
C GLY A 283 20.50 0.00 24.65
N PRO A 284 19.58 0.97 24.82
CA PRO A 284 19.66 2.24 24.11
C PRO A 284 21.01 2.92 24.43
N PRO A 285 21.84 3.22 23.43
CA PRO A 285 23.14 3.83 23.67
C PRO A 285 22.99 5.25 24.24
N ARG A 286 24.10 5.76 24.76
CA ARG A 286 24.14 7.11 25.33
C ARG A 286 23.79 8.14 24.24
N THR A 287 22.87 9.05 24.58
CA THR A 287 22.51 10.17 23.71
C THR A 287 23.74 11.02 23.39
N ARG A 288 23.85 11.46 22.13
CA ARG A 288 24.89 12.38 21.68
C ARG A 288 24.76 13.75 22.36
N PRO A 289 25.85 14.53 22.46
CA PRO A 289 25.78 15.92 22.90
C PRO A 289 24.78 16.73 22.05
N ALA A 290 23.98 17.58 22.69
CA ALA A 290 22.97 18.36 22.01
C ALA A 290 23.56 19.30 20.94
N ALA A 291 24.73 19.89 21.19
CA ALA A 291 25.48 20.69 20.21
C ALA A 291 25.77 19.92 18.90
N ASP A 292 26.19 18.66 18.99
CA ASP A 292 26.48 17.83 17.81
C ASP A 292 25.20 17.47 17.03
N ILE A 293 24.12 17.17 17.76
CA ILE A 293 22.80 16.89 17.18
C ILE A 293 22.32 18.11 16.38
N LEU A 294 22.43 19.31 16.97
CA LEU A 294 22.01 20.54 16.33
C LEU A 294 22.90 20.90 15.15
N ALA A 295 24.22 20.71 15.24
CA ALA A 295 25.13 20.93 14.12
C ALA A 295 24.75 20.06 12.91
N ASP A 296 24.50 18.76 13.13
CA ASP A 296 24.09 17.84 12.06
C ASP A 296 22.66 18.09 11.55
N SER A 297 21.79 18.66 12.38
CA SER A 297 20.41 18.94 12.00
C SER A 297 20.24 20.28 11.28
N GLY A 298 21.28 21.13 11.22
CA GLY A 298 21.20 22.49 10.69
C GLY A 298 20.67 23.53 11.69
N GLY A 299 20.70 23.21 12.99
CA GLY A 299 20.25 24.07 14.09
C GLY A 299 18.85 23.72 14.61
N VAL A 300 18.41 24.48 15.63
CA VAL A 300 17.12 24.26 16.32
C VAL A 300 15.94 24.44 15.36
N ALA A 301 15.99 25.47 14.51
CA ALA A 301 14.95 25.77 13.54
C ALA A 301 14.73 24.64 12.52
N GLU A 302 15.80 24.16 11.88
CA GLU A 302 15.76 23.07 10.89
C GLU A 302 15.33 21.75 11.52
N LEU A 303 15.79 21.46 12.75
CA LEU A 303 15.33 20.28 13.48
C LEU A 303 13.82 20.36 13.78
N ALA A 304 13.33 21.50 14.26
CA ALA A 304 11.90 21.71 14.52
C ALA A 304 11.07 21.59 13.24
N GLN A 305 11.57 22.11 12.10
CA GLN A 305 10.93 21.98 10.80
C GLN A 305 10.88 20.51 10.35
N THR A 306 11.95 19.75 10.56
CA THR A 306 12.00 18.31 10.27
C THR A 306 10.98 17.55 11.12
N VAL A 307 10.86 17.88 12.42
CA VAL A 307 9.86 17.30 13.30
C VAL A 307 8.44 17.69 12.89
N TYR A 308 8.23 18.91 12.40
CA TYR A 308 6.96 19.33 11.82
C TYR A 308 6.59 18.47 10.60
N SER A 309 7.50 18.26 9.65
CA SER A 309 7.27 17.39 8.48
C SER A 309 6.91 15.95 8.90
N LEU A 310 7.59 15.40 9.91
CA LEU A 310 7.29 14.08 10.46
C LEU A 310 5.88 14.03 11.10
N THR A 311 5.49 15.08 11.80
CA THR A 311 4.16 15.21 12.43
C THR A 311 3.05 15.28 11.38
N VAL A 312 3.25 16.05 10.30
CA VAL A 312 2.28 16.18 9.21
C VAL A 312 2.11 14.85 8.47
N VAL A 313 3.20 14.13 8.19
CA VAL A 313 3.09 12.84 7.51
C VAL A 313 2.43 11.78 8.39
N ASP A 314 2.68 11.79 9.71
CA ASP A 314 1.96 10.94 10.66
C ASP A 314 0.45 11.17 10.60
N TRP A 315 0.04 12.44 10.58
CA TRP A 315 -1.36 12.79 10.42
C TRP A 315 -1.93 12.29 9.09
N ARG A 316 -1.23 12.47 7.96
CA ARG A 316 -1.69 12.00 6.64
C ARG A 316 -1.85 10.48 6.59
N ILE A 317 -0.89 9.74 7.14
CA ILE A 317 -0.96 8.27 7.25
C ILE A 317 -2.20 7.90 8.06
N ALA A 318 -2.42 8.51 9.23
CA ALA A 318 -3.57 8.23 10.09
C ALA A 318 -4.91 8.53 9.41
N VAL A 319 -5.01 9.60 8.61
CA VAL A 319 -6.21 9.90 7.81
C VAL A 319 -6.45 8.87 6.71
N SER A 320 -5.40 8.35 6.08
CA SER A 320 -5.50 7.35 5.01
C SER A 320 -5.72 5.92 5.50
N ALA A 321 -5.30 5.61 6.73
CA ALA A 321 -5.31 4.26 7.27
C ALA A 321 -6.70 3.59 7.32
N PRO A 322 -7.81 4.27 7.66
CA PRO A 322 -9.14 3.66 7.58
C PRO A 322 -9.50 3.13 6.18
N ARG A 323 -9.09 3.84 5.12
CA ARG A 323 -9.28 3.38 3.72
C ARG A 323 -8.44 2.16 3.42
N ALA A 324 -7.20 2.13 3.92
CA ALA A 324 -6.35 0.95 3.81
C ALA A 324 -6.99 -0.25 4.52
N VAL A 325 -7.52 -0.07 5.74
CA VAL A 325 -8.23 -1.13 6.49
C VAL A 325 -9.44 -1.65 5.72
N THR A 326 -10.29 -0.77 5.17
CA THR A 326 -11.44 -1.19 4.36
C THR A 326 -11.02 -1.99 3.12
N ALA A 327 -9.93 -1.61 2.44
CA ALA A 327 -9.46 -2.33 1.27
C ALA A 327 -9.01 -3.77 1.58
N ILE A 328 -8.68 -4.07 2.84
CA ILE A 328 -8.06 -5.32 3.25
C ILE A 328 -8.91 -6.11 4.25
N GLU A 329 -10.08 -5.61 4.64
CA GLU A 329 -10.87 -6.19 5.73
C GLU A 329 -11.20 -7.68 5.52
N HIS A 330 -11.44 -8.06 4.27
CA HIS A 330 -11.83 -9.42 3.87
C HIS A 330 -10.71 -10.46 4.03
N ARG A 331 -9.45 -10.02 4.20
CA ARG A 331 -8.29 -10.89 4.41
C ARG A 331 -7.73 -10.83 5.84
N LEU A 332 -8.35 -10.04 6.72
CA LEU A 332 -7.96 -9.95 8.12
C LEU A 332 -8.64 -11.05 8.94
N LEU A 333 -7.84 -11.79 9.71
CA LEU A 333 -8.28 -12.77 10.69
C LEU A 333 -7.79 -12.42 12.09
N THR A 334 -8.46 -12.96 13.11
CA THR A 334 -8.08 -12.81 14.51
C THR A 334 -8.12 -14.16 15.24
N ASP A 335 -7.40 -14.26 16.36
CA ASP A 335 -7.42 -15.41 17.27
C ASP A 335 -7.87 -15.06 18.70
N VAL A 336 -8.49 -13.88 18.90
CA VAL A 336 -8.95 -13.34 20.21
C VAL A 336 -10.10 -14.17 20.80
N PRO A 337 -9.86 -15.10 21.74
CA PRO A 337 -10.78 -16.18 22.10
C PRO A 337 -12.17 -15.71 22.54
N GLU A 338 -12.27 -14.50 23.09
CA GLU A 338 -13.52 -13.84 23.49
C GLU A 338 -14.48 -13.62 22.31
N HIS A 339 -13.96 -13.62 21.08
CA HIS A 339 -14.70 -13.38 19.84
C HIS A 339 -14.83 -14.63 18.96
N CYS A 340 -14.38 -15.79 19.45
CA CYS A 340 -14.43 -17.04 18.69
C CYS A 340 -15.89 -17.48 18.46
N PRO A 341 -16.33 -17.68 17.21
CA PRO A 341 -17.65 -18.23 16.93
C PRO A 341 -17.84 -19.60 17.60
N ALA A 342 -19.03 -19.87 18.13
CA ALA A 342 -19.31 -21.15 18.78
C ALA A 342 -19.07 -22.32 17.82
N GLY A 343 -18.25 -23.29 18.26
CA GLY A 343 -17.91 -24.47 17.45
C GLY A 343 -16.93 -24.21 16.30
N HIS A 344 -16.24 -23.06 16.26
CA HIS A 344 -15.28 -22.77 15.19
C HIS A 344 -14.08 -23.73 15.22
N PRO A 345 -13.79 -24.47 14.14
CA PRO A 345 -12.80 -25.55 14.16
C PRO A 345 -11.35 -25.07 13.99
N TYR A 346 -11.14 -23.80 13.61
CA TYR A 346 -9.80 -23.25 13.35
C TYR A 346 -9.40 -22.17 14.36
N ARG A 347 -8.07 -22.05 14.58
CA ARG A 347 -7.46 -21.05 15.47
C ARG A 347 -7.79 -19.60 15.09
N PHE A 348 -7.85 -19.32 13.79
CA PHE A 348 -8.11 -17.99 13.25
C PHE A 348 -9.50 -17.93 12.62
N TYR A 349 -10.20 -16.82 12.80
CA TYR A 349 -11.52 -16.54 12.24
C TYR A 349 -11.64 -15.07 11.82
N PRO A 350 -12.60 -14.72 10.95
CA PRO A 350 -12.81 -13.35 10.51
C PRO A 350 -13.04 -12.39 11.67
N LEU A 351 -12.60 -11.14 11.53
CA LEU A 351 -12.93 -10.09 12.49
C LEU A 351 -14.43 -9.79 12.43
N HIS A 352 -15.03 -9.55 13.60
CA HIS A 352 -16.38 -9.00 13.67
C HIS A 352 -16.41 -7.52 13.27
N ASP A 353 -17.56 -7.03 12.80
CA ASP A 353 -17.74 -5.64 12.36
C ASP A 353 -17.28 -4.60 13.40
N HIS A 354 -17.57 -4.86 14.68
CA HIS A 354 -17.14 -3.97 15.76
C HIS A 354 -15.62 -3.95 15.97
N GLN A 355 -14.90 -5.04 15.66
CA GLN A 355 -13.44 -5.08 15.71
C GLN A 355 -12.85 -4.29 14.53
N LEU A 356 -13.41 -4.47 13.33
CA LEU A 356 -13.03 -3.70 12.14
C LEU A 356 -13.25 -2.19 12.35
N GLU A 357 -14.40 -1.81 12.93
CA GLU A 357 -14.70 -0.42 13.21
C GLU A 357 -13.77 0.16 14.29
N ARG A 358 -13.41 -0.62 15.31
CA ARG A 358 -12.39 -0.22 16.30
C ARG A 358 -11.02 0.00 15.66
N LEU A 359 -10.61 -0.84 14.71
CA LEU A 359 -9.35 -0.64 13.98
C LEU A 359 -9.37 0.67 13.20
N ARG A 360 -10.45 0.97 12.47
CA ARG A 360 -10.58 2.22 11.70
C ARG A 360 -10.62 3.46 12.58
N THR A 361 -11.47 3.45 13.61
CA THR A 361 -11.68 4.61 14.49
C THR A 361 -10.48 4.91 15.38
N SER A 362 -9.62 3.93 15.66
CA SER A 362 -8.42 4.12 16.48
C SER A 362 -7.46 5.21 15.95
N PHE A 363 -7.40 5.40 14.63
CA PHE A 363 -6.56 6.43 14.01
C PHE A 363 -7.07 7.86 14.23
N GLN A 364 -8.33 8.07 14.61
CA GLN A 364 -8.85 9.41 14.91
C GLN A 364 -8.09 10.06 16.08
N GLN A 365 -7.73 9.26 17.09
CA GLN A 365 -6.94 9.72 18.22
C GLN A 365 -5.53 10.13 17.78
N VAL A 366 -4.93 9.38 16.85
CA VAL A 366 -3.63 9.74 16.25
C VAL A 366 -3.75 11.07 15.52
N CYS A 367 -4.77 11.27 14.69
CA CYS A 367 -5.00 12.53 13.99
C CYS A 367 -5.06 13.72 14.96
N ALA A 368 -5.84 13.62 16.04
CA ALA A 368 -5.96 14.68 17.03
C ALA A 368 -4.62 14.94 17.77
N ALA A 369 -3.90 13.88 18.15
CA ALA A 369 -2.62 14.01 18.82
C ALA A 369 -1.56 14.69 17.92
N GLN A 370 -1.47 14.31 16.65
CA GLN A 370 -0.53 14.90 15.70
C GLN A 370 -0.89 16.35 15.35
N GLN A 371 -2.19 16.68 15.23
CA GLN A 371 -2.64 18.07 15.10
C GLN A 371 -2.20 18.93 16.29
N ALA A 372 -2.34 18.42 17.52
CA ALA A 372 -1.93 19.14 18.73
C ALA A 372 -0.41 19.36 18.80
N VAL A 373 0.39 18.39 18.33
CA VAL A 373 1.85 18.54 18.19
C VAL A 373 2.17 19.62 17.14
N ALA A 374 1.57 19.54 15.96
CA ALA A 374 1.81 20.50 14.88
C ALA A 374 1.47 21.93 15.31
N GLN A 375 0.32 22.14 15.97
CA GLN A 375 -0.06 23.43 16.52
C GLN A 375 0.97 23.97 17.52
N MET A 376 1.47 23.12 18.43
CA MET A 376 2.48 23.53 19.40
C MET A 376 3.83 23.88 18.76
N LEU A 377 4.24 23.16 17.71
CA LEU A 377 5.43 23.51 16.92
C LEU A 377 5.27 24.87 16.24
N LEU A 378 4.08 25.19 15.72
CA LEU A 378 3.81 26.49 15.11
C LEU A 378 3.77 27.64 16.11
N VAL A 379 3.27 27.40 17.33
CA VAL A 379 3.37 28.36 18.44
C VAL A 379 4.83 28.60 18.83
N THR A 380 5.66 27.56 18.76
CA THR A 380 7.10 27.64 19.08
C THR A 380 7.90 28.34 17.98
N ALA A 381 7.42 28.32 16.73
CA ALA A 381 8.16 28.77 15.54
C ALA A 381 8.84 30.14 15.67
N PRO A 382 8.15 31.21 16.14
CA PRO A 382 8.76 32.54 16.22
C PRO A 382 9.93 32.61 17.21
N ALA A 383 9.86 31.86 18.30
CA ALA A 383 10.87 31.87 19.36
C ALA A 383 12.18 31.17 18.94
N ILE A 384 12.13 30.29 17.94
CA ILE A 384 13.29 29.54 17.43
C ILE A 384 13.66 29.91 15.99
N GLY A 385 12.94 30.83 15.35
CA GLY A 385 13.16 31.22 13.96
C GLY A 385 12.83 30.12 12.95
N MET A 386 11.88 29.22 13.25
CA MET A 386 11.48 28.15 12.33
C MET A 386 10.66 28.73 11.16
N ASP A 387 11.02 28.36 9.93
CA ASP A 387 10.22 28.69 8.75
C ASP A 387 8.84 28.01 8.79
N THR A 388 7.79 28.79 8.57
CA THR A 388 6.39 28.35 8.59
C THR A 388 5.74 28.33 7.21
N SER A 389 6.45 28.67 6.13
CA SER A 389 5.91 28.67 4.77
C SER A 389 5.31 27.31 4.39
N ARG A 390 6.00 26.22 4.72
CA ARG A 390 5.48 24.87 4.50
C ARG A 390 4.19 24.60 5.29
N ALA A 391 4.11 25.07 6.52
CA ALA A 391 2.95 24.86 7.37
C ALA A 391 1.68 25.53 6.83
N VAL A 392 1.82 26.67 6.16
CA VAL A 392 0.71 27.34 5.47
C VAL A 392 0.15 26.46 4.35
N LEU A 393 1.02 25.84 3.55
CA LEU A 393 0.62 24.90 2.49
C LEU A 393 -0.06 23.66 3.08
N ASP A 394 0.52 23.09 4.14
CA ASP A 394 -0.04 21.90 4.79
C ASP A 394 -1.40 22.20 5.44
N ALA A 395 -1.61 23.38 6.01
CA ALA A 395 -2.92 23.82 6.52
C ALA A 395 -3.97 23.96 5.41
N ALA A 396 -3.59 24.44 4.22
CA ALA A 396 -4.48 24.50 3.06
C ALA A 396 -4.84 23.08 2.58
N ALA A 397 -3.85 22.18 2.46
CA ALA A 397 -4.08 20.78 2.11
C ALA A 397 -4.97 20.07 3.15
N HIS A 398 -4.76 20.35 4.44
CA HIS A 398 -5.56 19.81 5.53
C HIS A 398 -7.03 20.22 5.40
N ARG A 399 -7.32 21.51 5.19
CA ARG A 399 -8.70 21.99 4.99
C ARG A 399 -9.38 21.28 3.83
N HIS A 400 -8.66 21.08 2.73
CA HIS A 400 -9.18 20.38 1.56
C HIS A 400 -9.46 18.89 1.85
N ILE A 401 -8.52 18.18 2.50
CA ILE A 401 -8.69 16.78 2.89
C ILE A 401 -9.86 16.64 3.86
N THR A 402 -9.93 17.45 4.92
CA THR A 402 -11.03 17.40 5.90
C THR A 402 -12.36 17.71 5.23
N ALA A 403 -12.45 18.70 4.34
CA ALA A 403 -13.66 18.98 3.58
C ALA A 403 -14.11 17.76 2.74
N GLN A 404 -13.19 17.04 2.12
CA GLN A 404 -13.50 15.83 1.35
C GLN A 404 -13.80 14.60 2.22
N THR A 405 -13.17 14.50 3.40
CA THR A 405 -13.32 13.36 4.31
C THR A 405 -14.63 13.45 5.10
N TRP A 406 -15.14 14.67 5.31
CA TRP A 406 -16.38 14.95 6.06
C TRP A 406 -17.55 15.34 5.16
N ALA A 407 -17.33 15.59 3.86
CA ALA A 407 -18.39 15.54 2.87
C ALA A 407 -18.92 14.10 2.86
N SER A 408 -20.14 13.94 3.34
CA SER A 408 -20.85 12.66 3.47
C SER A 408 -20.53 11.74 2.30
N VAL A 409 -20.06 10.53 2.63
CA VAL A 409 -20.19 9.39 1.71
C VAL A 409 -21.65 9.40 1.25
N PRO A 410 -21.94 9.64 -0.05
CA PRO A 410 -23.31 9.47 -0.50
C PRO A 410 -23.65 8.03 -0.17
N ALA A 411 -24.71 7.85 0.62
CA ALA A 411 -25.24 6.52 0.91
C ALA A 411 -25.27 5.75 -0.42
N PRO A 412 -24.84 4.47 -0.45
CA PRO A 412 -24.91 3.69 -1.67
C PRO A 412 -26.32 3.87 -2.21
N SER A 413 -26.45 4.48 -3.40
CA SER A 413 -27.75 4.70 -4.01
C SER A 413 -28.46 3.35 -3.95
N PRO A 414 -29.70 3.28 -3.42
CA PRO A 414 -30.42 2.02 -3.40
C PRO A 414 -30.38 1.53 -4.83
N ALA A 415 -29.78 0.36 -5.03
CA ALA A 415 -29.73 -0.28 -6.33
C ALA A 415 -31.14 -0.15 -6.89
N VAL A 416 -31.25 0.59 -8.00
CA VAL A 416 -32.49 0.65 -8.77
C VAL A 416 -32.79 -0.80 -9.05
N ARG A 417 -33.72 -1.38 -8.28
CA ARG A 417 -34.34 -2.64 -8.61
C ARG A 417 -34.89 -2.37 -9.99
N GLY A 418 -34.24 -2.95 -11.00
CA GLY A 418 -34.79 -3.02 -12.34
C GLY A 418 -36.24 -3.51 -12.22
N PRO A 419 -37.12 -3.04 -13.10
CA PRO A 419 -38.53 -3.33 -13.00
C PRO A 419 -38.71 -4.85 -12.85
N VAL A 420 -39.37 -5.23 -11.75
CA VAL A 420 -39.88 -6.59 -11.57
C VAL A 420 -40.80 -6.82 -12.75
N VAL A 421 -40.32 -7.57 -13.74
CA VAL A 421 -41.16 -8.10 -14.81
C VAL A 421 -42.03 -9.15 -14.13
N SER A 422 -43.24 -8.74 -13.77
CA SER A 422 -44.31 -9.66 -13.36
C SER A 422 -44.47 -10.74 -14.43
N PRO A 423 -44.60 -12.02 -14.07
CA PRO A 423 -44.94 -13.04 -15.05
C PRO A 423 -46.33 -12.70 -15.63
N SER A 424 -46.38 -12.57 -16.95
CA SER A 424 -47.61 -12.32 -17.71
C SER A 424 -48.67 -13.34 -17.34
N ALA A 425 -49.80 -12.85 -16.83
CA ALA A 425 -51.01 -13.62 -16.67
C ALA A 425 -51.54 -14.02 -18.06
N THR A 426 -51.33 -15.27 -18.46
CA THR A 426 -52.11 -15.88 -19.53
C THR A 426 -53.54 -16.12 -19.03
N LEU A 427 -54.45 -15.33 -19.57
CA LEU A 427 -55.90 -15.56 -19.60
C LEU A 427 -56.19 -16.90 -20.31
N GLY A 428 -56.49 -17.93 -19.53
CA GLY A 428 -57.20 -19.12 -19.99
C GLY A 428 -58.68 -19.00 -19.60
N ARG A 429 -59.52 -18.61 -20.55
CA ARG A 429 -60.98 -18.54 -20.43
C ARG A 429 -61.56 -19.93 -20.70
N GLY A 430 -62.41 -20.45 -19.81
CA GLY A 430 -63.43 -21.44 -20.19
C GLY A 430 -63.79 -22.51 -19.16
N ALA A 431 -64.98 -22.37 -18.57
CA ALA A 431 -66.11 -23.32 -18.64
C ALA A 431 -66.73 -23.77 -17.31
N ARG A 432 -68.05 -23.49 -17.21
CA ARG A 432 -69.14 -24.16 -16.43
C ARG A 432 -69.12 -23.90 -14.91
N VAL A 433 -70.23 -23.58 -14.24
CA VAL A 433 -71.68 -23.87 -14.45
C VAL A 433 -72.51 -22.62 -14.27
#